data_AF-A0A3C1GML2-F1
#
_entry.id   AF-A0A3C1GML2-F1
#
_cell.length_a   1.000
_cell.length_b   1.000
_cell.length_c   1.000
_cell.angle_alpha   90.00
_cell.angle_beta   90.00
_cell.angle_gamma   90.00
#
_symmetry.space_group_name_H-M   'P 1'
#
loop_
_entity.id
_entity.type
_entity.pdbx_description
1 polymer ?
#
loop_
_entity_poly.entity_id
_entity_poly.type
_entity_poly.pdbx_seq_one_letter_code
_entity_poly.pdbx_strand_id
1 'polypeptide(L)'
;WRAKRFWEKPSPAQAVGCLRRGCLWNTFVLVATARTLVELGQRYLPLLHARLAPLSAFFDTEHERWAIRQAYAPAPAANFSRAVLERCPPELMVAQMPALTWSDLGTPRRVLRLARRLALPTPWLARMGGVARRRPSRPLRGVLSGRGPDISGRERWTPPVVRIHAASGNLG
;
A
#
# COMPACT_ATOMS: atom_id res chain seq x y z
N TRP A 1 -4.15 17.18 -9.55
CA TRP A 1 -3.09 17.95 -8.86
C TRP A 1 -1.73 17.30 -9.09
N ARG A 2 -0.62 18.04 -9.17
CA ARG A 2 0.73 17.44 -9.24
C ARG A 2 1.22 17.12 -7.82
N ALA A 3 1.83 15.96 -7.60
CA ALA A 3 2.40 15.61 -6.31
C ALA A 3 3.69 16.40 -6.06
N LYS A 4 3.82 17.04 -4.89
CA LYS A 4 5.07 17.70 -4.48
C LYS A 4 6.05 16.73 -3.83
N ARG A 5 5.52 15.75 -3.11
CA ARG A 5 6.28 14.70 -2.40
C ARG A 5 5.35 13.53 -2.12
N PHE A 6 5.93 12.34 -2.05
CA PHE A 6 5.26 11.10 -1.67
C PHE A 6 6.02 10.47 -0.51
N TRP A 7 5.30 9.84 0.43
CA TRP A 7 5.87 9.13 1.58
C TRP A 7 5.18 7.78 1.75
N GLU A 8 5.91 6.68 1.57
CA GLU A 8 5.50 5.34 1.91
C GLU A 8 5.72 5.10 3.40
N LYS A 9 4.62 4.97 4.15
CA LYS A 9 4.62 4.65 5.59
C LYS A 9 5.49 5.65 6.39
N PRO A 10 5.08 6.94 6.46
CA PRO A 10 5.82 7.98 7.18
C PRO A 10 5.94 7.66 8.67
N SER A 11 6.95 8.24 9.33
CA SER A 11 7.05 8.21 10.79
C SER A 11 5.84 8.90 11.45
N PRO A 12 5.53 8.62 12.72
CA PRO A 12 4.41 9.27 13.40
C PRO A 12 4.47 10.80 13.35
N ALA A 13 5.65 11.39 13.54
CA ALA A 13 5.85 12.83 13.45
C ALA A 13 5.59 13.37 12.02
N GLN A 14 6.08 12.66 11.00
CA GLN A 14 5.82 13.00 9.60
C GLN A 14 4.33 12.88 9.27
N ALA A 15 3.64 11.85 9.76
CA ALA A 15 2.20 11.65 9.55
C ALA A 15 1.36 12.78 10.16
N VAL A 16 1.68 13.21 11.39
CA VAL A 16 1.04 14.37 12.03
C VAL A 16 1.28 15.65 11.21
N GLY A 17 2.52 15.86 10.76
CA GLY A 17 2.84 16.99 9.88
C GLY A 17 2.08 16.95 8.55
N CYS A 18 1.93 15.77 7.95
CA CYS A 18 1.16 15.57 6.73
C CYS A 18 -0.32 15.92 6.94
N LEU A 19 -0.92 15.46 8.03
CA LEU A 19 -2.30 15.78 8.39
C LEU A 19 -2.51 17.30 8.53
N ARG A 20 -1.62 17.98 9.25
CA ARG A 20 -1.71 19.45 9.44
C ARG A 20 -1.59 20.24 8.14
N ARG A 21 -0.87 19.71 7.14
CA ARG A 21 -0.67 20.36 5.84
C ARG A 21 -1.70 19.95 4.79
N GLY A 22 -2.73 19.19 5.15
CA GLY A 22 -3.74 18.72 4.20
C GLY A 22 -3.19 17.72 3.17
N CYS A 23 -2.15 16.96 3.52
CA CYS A 23 -1.67 15.88 2.67
C CYS A 23 -2.74 14.78 2.52
N LEU A 24 -2.64 14.06 1.41
CA LEU A 24 -3.64 13.10 0.96
C LEU A 24 -3.22 11.67 1.28
N TRP A 25 -4.18 10.77 1.47
CA TRP A 25 -3.91 9.34 1.64
C TRP A 25 -3.94 8.63 0.29
N ASN A 26 -2.89 7.85 0.01
CA ASN A 26 -2.81 7.04 -1.19
C ASN A 26 -3.65 5.77 -1.05
N THR A 27 -4.52 5.50 -2.03
CA THR A 27 -5.27 4.22 -2.13
C THR A 27 -4.50 3.09 -2.77
N PHE A 28 -3.38 3.40 -3.39
CA PHE A 28 -2.67 2.51 -4.29
C PHE A 28 -3.46 2.14 -5.56
N VAL A 29 -4.51 2.90 -5.89
CA VAL A 29 -5.11 2.86 -7.24
C VAL A 29 -4.25 3.73 -8.16
N LEU A 30 -3.65 3.09 -9.16
CA LEU A 30 -2.76 3.72 -10.14
C LEU A 30 -3.44 3.72 -11.51
N VAL A 31 -3.29 4.82 -12.25
CA VAL A 31 -3.67 4.91 -13.67
C VAL A 31 -2.45 5.40 -14.44
N ALA A 32 -1.96 4.55 -15.33
CA ALA A 32 -0.78 4.82 -16.14
C ALA A 32 -0.86 3.99 -17.42
N THR A 33 -0.17 4.41 -18.47
CA THR A 33 0.05 3.54 -19.62
C THR A 33 1.01 2.41 -19.22
N ALA A 34 0.90 1.24 -19.85
CA ALA A 34 1.84 0.15 -19.64
C ALA A 34 3.28 0.59 -19.94
N ARG A 35 3.47 1.38 -21.01
CA ARG A 35 4.75 1.99 -21.38
C ARG A 35 5.34 2.82 -20.24
N THR A 36 4.56 3.71 -19.63
CA THR A 36 5.01 4.54 -18.50
C THR A 36 5.47 3.67 -17.32
N LEU A 37 4.74 2.60 -16.99
CA LEU A 37 5.14 1.71 -15.89
C LEU A 37 6.44 0.95 -16.20
N VAL A 38 6.64 0.53 -17.46
CA VAL A 38 7.88 -0.12 -17.90
C VAL A 38 9.06 0.86 -17.86
N GLU A 39 8.89 2.11 -18.34
CA GLU A 39 9.90 3.16 -18.30
C GLU A 39 10.29 3.53 -16.85
N LEU A 40 9.31 3.63 -15.95
CA LEU A 40 9.56 3.80 -14.52
C LEU A 40 10.32 2.61 -13.93
N GLY A 41 9.96 1.38 -14.32
CA GLY A 41 10.67 0.17 -13.93
C GLY A 41 12.13 0.18 -14.39
N GLN A 42 12.39 0.57 -15.64
CA GLN A 42 13.74 0.67 -16.18
C GLN A 42 14.59 1.71 -15.42
N ARG A 43 14.01 2.88 -15.14
CA ARG A 43 14.72 3.98 -14.45
C ARG A 43 14.98 3.70 -12.98
N TYR A 44 14.00 3.16 -12.27
CA TYR A 44 14.02 3.08 -10.81
C TYR A 44 14.30 1.67 -10.26
N LEU A 45 14.10 0.63 -11.07
CA LEU A 45 14.28 -0.78 -10.74
C LEU A 45 15.07 -1.52 -11.86
N PRO A 46 16.24 -1.02 -12.30
CA PRO A 46 16.93 -1.51 -13.49
C PRO A 46 17.28 -3.01 -13.42
N LEU A 47 17.64 -3.53 -12.25
CA LEU A 47 17.92 -4.96 -12.06
C LEU A 47 16.68 -5.83 -12.24
N LEU A 48 15.53 -5.39 -11.75
CA LEU A 48 14.26 -6.10 -11.94
C LEU A 48 13.83 -6.00 -13.41
N HIS A 49 13.94 -4.80 -14.01
CA HIS A 49 13.62 -4.58 -15.41
C HIS A 49 14.46 -5.48 -16.34
N ALA A 50 15.78 -5.58 -16.13
CA ALA A 50 16.66 -6.42 -16.93
C ALA A 50 16.28 -7.91 -16.89
N ARG A 51 15.65 -8.38 -15.81
CA ARG A 51 15.17 -9.77 -15.68
C ARG A 51 13.82 -9.99 -16.36
N LEU A 52 12.93 -8.99 -16.33
CA LEU A 52 11.58 -9.10 -16.87
C LEU A 52 11.51 -8.75 -18.37
N ALA A 53 12.35 -7.86 -18.87
CA ALA A 53 12.31 -7.40 -20.26
C ALA A 53 12.41 -8.54 -21.31
N PRO A 54 13.26 -9.56 -21.13
CA PRO A 54 13.35 -10.67 -22.09
C PRO A 54 12.11 -11.58 -22.15
N LEU A 55 11.19 -11.49 -21.17
CA LEU A 55 10.01 -12.37 -21.12
C LEU A 55 9.11 -12.23 -22.35
N SER A 56 9.12 -11.07 -23.01
CA SER A 56 8.35 -10.83 -24.23
C SER A 56 8.66 -11.83 -25.36
N ALA A 57 9.89 -12.36 -25.42
CA ALA A 57 10.27 -13.36 -26.41
C ALA A 57 9.64 -14.75 -26.18
N PHE A 58 9.04 -14.97 -25.01
CA PHE A 58 8.46 -16.25 -24.60
C PHE A 58 6.94 -16.22 -24.48
N PHE A 59 6.28 -15.07 -24.68
CA PHE A 59 4.81 -14.99 -24.61
C PHE A 59 4.14 -15.85 -25.67
N ASP A 60 3.06 -16.54 -25.28
CA ASP A 60 2.30 -17.47 -26.12
C ASP A 60 3.12 -18.67 -26.63
N THR A 61 4.27 -18.95 -26.01
CA THR A 61 5.09 -20.14 -26.31
C THR A 61 4.93 -21.22 -25.23
N GLU A 62 5.32 -22.46 -25.55
CA GLU A 62 5.34 -23.55 -24.56
C GLU A 62 6.31 -23.27 -23.37
N HIS A 63 7.29 -22.38 -23.58
CA HIS A 63 8.31 -22.03 -22.59
C HIS A 63 7.91 -20.87 -21.68
N GLU A 64 6.78 -20.19 -21.90
CA GLU A 64 6.39 -18.98 -21.18
C GLU A 64 6.42 -19.17 -19.64
N ARG A 65 5.79 -20.23 -19.16
CA ARG A 65 5.73 -20.54 -17.71
C ARG A 65 7.12 -20.78 -17.11
N TRP A 66 8.02 -21.40 -17.88
CA TRP A 66 9.39 -21.62 -17.44
C TRP A 66 10.15 -20.30 -17.39
N ALA A 67 10.04 -19.48 -18.43
CA ALA A 67 10.70 -18.18 -18.53
C ALA A 67 10.26 -17.24 -17.39
N ILE A 68 8.97 -17.17 -17.09
CA ILE A 68 8.44 -16.39 -15.96
C ILE A 68 9.09 -16.86 -14.65
N ARG A 69 9.14 -18.17 -14.38
CA ARG A 69 9.78 -18.69 -13.16
C ARG A 69 11.26 -18.32 -13.09
N GLN A 70 11.99 -18.43 -14.20
CA GLN A 70 13.42 -18.09 -14.24
C GLN A 70 13.67 -16.58 -14.07
N ALA A 71 12.77 -15.74 -14.57
CA ALA A 71 12.87 -14.29 -14.38
C ALA A 71 12.58 -13.90 -12.92
N TYR A 72 11.56 -14.49 -12.29
CA TYR A 72 11.14 -14.17 -10.93
C TYR A 72 12.00 -14.81 -9.82
N ALA A 73 12.52 -16.03 -10.00
CA ALA A 73 13.24 -16.73 -8.94
C ALA A 73 14.48 -15.96 -8.40
N PRO A 74 15.32 -15.34 -9.24
CA PRO A 74 16.44 -14.52 -8.79
C PRO A 74 16.11 -13.02 -8.77
N ALA A 75 14.84 -12.63 -8.92
CA ALA A 75 14.46 -11.22 -8.98
C ALA A 75 14.60 -10.55 -7.61
N PRO A 76 15.18 -9.34 -7.55
CA PRO A 76 15.22 -8.59 -6.30
C PRO A 76 13.80 -8.19 -5.88
N ALA A 77 13.46 -8.43 -4.61
CA ALA A 77 12.22 -7.90 -4.04
C ALA A 77 12.30 -6.37 -3.94
N ALA A 78 11.26 -5.68 -4.40
CA ALA A 78 11.18 -4.24 -4.35
C ALA A 78 9.81 -3.77 -3.84
N ASN A 79 9.81 -2.72 -3.00
CA ASN A 79 8.58 -2.01 -2.64
C ASN A 79 8.34 -0.92 -3.68
N PHE A 80 7.31 -1.06 -4.51
CA PHE A 80 7.02 -0.12 -5.59
C PHE A 80 6.82 1.33 -5.10
N SER A 81 6.12 1.53 -3.97
CA SER A 81 5.93 2.88 -3.40
C SER A 81 7.25 3.56 -3.06
N ARG A 82 8.18 2.87 -2.37
CA ARG A 82 9.48 3.42 -1.99
C ARG A 82 10.42 3.53 -3.18
N ALA A 83 10.51 2.46 -3.96
CA ALA A 83 11.51 2.36 -5.00
C ALA A 83 11.17 3.22 -6.22
N VAL A 84 9.88 3.51 -6.45
CA VAL A 84 9.40 4.28 -7.61
C VAL A 84 8.69 5.56 -7.16
N LEU A 85 7.55 5.46 -6.47
CA LEU A 85 6.67 6.62 -6.22
C LEU A 85 7.31 7.72 -5.34
N GLU A 86 8.10 7.34 -4.33
CA GLU A 86 8.86 8.31 -3.51
C GLU A 86 9.94 9.04 -4.32
N ARG A 87 10.44 8.43 -5.39
CA ARG A 87 11.59 8.91 -6.19
C ARG A 87 11.20 9.65 -7.47
N CYS A 88 9.92 9.60 -7.88
CA CYS A 88 9.41 10.34 -9.04
C CYS A 88 8.26 11.33 -8.78
N PRO A 89 8.18 12.09 -7.65
CA PRO A 89 7.08 13.04 -7.44
C PRO A 89 6.75 13.98 -8.62
N PRO A 90 7.72 14.47 -9.42
CA PRO A 90 7.42 15.29 -10.59
C PRO A 90 6.57 14.59 -11.66
N GLU A 91 6.62 13.27 -11.77
CA GLU A 91 5.89 12.47 -12.76
C GLU A 91 4.50 12.02 -12.25
N LEU A 92 4.21 12.30 -10.97
CA LEU A 92 2.98 11.89 -10.30
C LEU A 92 1.94 13.01 -10.30
N MET A 93 0.76 12.68 -10.81
CA MET A 93 -0.46 13.42 -10.60
C MET A 93 -1.36 12.67 -9.63
N VAL A 94 -2.17 13.40 -8.86
CA VAL A 94 -3.12 12.86 -7.90
C VAL A 94 -4.50 13.43 -8.15
N ALA A 95 -5.50 12.55 -8.12
CA ALA A 95 -6.91 12.89 -8.21
C ALA A 95 -7.55 12.56 -6.86
N GLN A 96 -8.18 13.57 -6.23
CA GLN A 96 -8.97 13.34 -5.03
C GLN A 96 -10.23 12.56 -5.39
N MET A 97 -10.55 11.56 -4.58
CA MET A 97 -11.76 10.77 -4.70
C MET A 97 -12.92 11.48 -3.99
N PRO A 98 -14.18 11.25 -4.42
CA PRO A 98 -15.35 11.75 -3.72
C PRO A 98 -15.41 11.21 -2.28
N ALA A 99 -16.25 11.82 -1.45
CA ALA A 99 -16.45 11.39 -0.08
C ALA A 99 -16.96 9.93 -0.05
N LEU A 100 -16.05 9.00 0.22
CA LEU A 100 -16.34 7.58 0.33
C LEU A 100 -15.55 6.97 1.48
N THR A 101 -16.07 5.86 2.01
CA THR A 101 -15.34 5.09 3.02
C THR A 101 -14.34 4.19 2.30
N TRP A 102 -13.05 4.42 2.53
CA TRP A 102 -11.97 3.56 2.05
C TRP A 102 -11.20 2.94 3.22
N SER A 103 -10.85 1.66 3.10
CA SER A 103 -9.96 0.97 4.04
C SER A 103 -9.14 -0.07 3.32
N ASP A 104 -7.83 -0.12 3.60
CA ASP A 104 -6.90 -1.12 3.07
C ASP A 104 -7.06 -2.51 3.72
N LEU A 105 -7.88 -2.63 4.78
CA LEU A 105 -8.05 -3.84 5.58
C LEU A 105 -6.73 -4.48 6.06
N GLY A 106 -5.65 -3.71 6.13
CA GLY A 106 -4.28 -4.23 6.28
C GLY A 106 -3.95 -4.84 7.64
N THR A 107 -4.90 -4.91 8.57
CA THR A 107 -4.73 -5.62 9.85
C THR A 107 -6.05 -6.28 10.27
N PRO A 108 -6.01 -7.41 11.00
CA PRO A 108 -7.23 -8.03 11.53
C PRO A 108 -8.09 -7.05 12.34
N ARG A 109 -7.45 -6.17 13.14
CA ARG A 109 -8.16 -5.13 13.92
C ARG A 109 -8.94 -4.18 13.00
N ARG A 110 -8.46 -3.86 11.79
CA ARG A 110 -9.16 -3.00 10.81
C ARG A 110 -10.39 -3.70 10.24
N VAL A 111 -10.27 -4.99 9.88
CA VAL A 111 -11.40 -5.82 9.42
C VAL A 111 -12.51 -5.86 10.47
N LEU A 112 -12.17 -6.16 11.72
CA LEU A 112 -13.15 -6.22 12.82
C LEU A 112 -13.85 -4.89 13.07
N ARG A 113 -13.12 -3.78 13.00
CA ARG A 113 -13.71 -2.45 13.16
C ARG A 113 -14.69 -2.14 12.02
N LEU A 114 -14.34 -2.48 10.79
CA LEU A 114 -15.23 -2.25 9.66
C LEU A 114 -16.48 -3.13 9.75
N ALA A 115 -16.32 -4.42 10.07
CA ALA A 115 -17.45 -5.34 10.25
C ALA A 115 -18.45 -4.83 11.30
N ARG A 116 -17.96 -4.34 12.45
CA ARG A 116 -18.80 -3.71 13.48
C ARG A 116 -19.51 -2.45 12.97
N ARG A 117 -18.80 -1.57 12.27
CA ARG A 117 -19.38 -0.34 11.70
C ARG A 117 -20.49 -0.62 10.69
N LEU A 118 -20.36 -1.70 9.92
CA LEU A 118 -21.32 -2.12 8.92
C LEU A 118 -22.38 -3.09 9.45
N ALA A 119 -22.39 -3.39 10.76
CA ALA A 119 -23.24 -4.39 11.39
C ALA A 119 -23.22 -5.76 10.67
N LEU A 120 -22.08 -6.13 10.09
CA LEU A 120 -21.95 -7.40 9.37
C LEU A 120 -21.90 -8.57 10.36
N PRO A 121 -22.63 -9.66 10.10
CA PRO A 121 -22.49 -10.87 10.89
C PRO A 121 -21.07 -11.44 10.71
N THR A 122 -20.43 -11.81 11.80
CA THR A 122 -19.09 -12.41 11.81
C THR A 122 -19.09 -13.80 12.45
N PRO A 123 -19.78 -14.82 11.89
CA PRO A 123 -19.84 -16.16 12.49
C PRO A 123 -18.48 -16.85 12.62
N TRP A 124 -17.56 -16.51 11.72
CA TRP A 124 -16.17 -17.00 11.73
C TRP A 124 -15.39 -16.53 12.98
N LEU A 125 -15.74 -15.40 13.60
CA LEU A 125 -15.10 -14.97 14.85
C LEU A 125 -15.40 -15.92 16.02
N ALA A 126 -16.64 -16.39 16.10
CA ALA A 126 -17.04 -17.37 17.11
C ALA A 126 -16.25 -18.68 16.96
N ARG A 127 -15.98 -19.09 15.71
CA ARG A 127 -15.18 -20.28 15.39
C ARG A 127 -13.69 -20.11 15.76
N MET A 128 -13.13 -18.91 15.62
CA MET A 128 -11.74 -18.63 16.02
C MET A 128 -11.53 -18.54 17.54
N GLY A 129 -12.57 -18.19 18.31
CA GLY A 129 -12.52 -18.17 19.78
C GLY A 129 -12.50 -19.55 20.45
N GLY A 130 -12.81 -20.62 19.70
CA GLY A 130 -12.85 -22.00 20.21
C GLY A 130 -11.50 -22.67 20.45
N VAL A 131 -10.39 -22.10 19.94
CA VAL A 131 -9.04 -22.68 20.07
C VAL A 131 -8.27 -22.14 21.29
N ALA A 132 -8.81 -21.13 22.00
CA ALA A 132 -8.15 -20.49 23.14
C ALA A 132 -8.96 -20.62 24.45
N ARG A 133 -9.24 -21.84 24.90
CA ARG A 133 -9.45 -22.12 26.33
C ARG A 133 -8.17 -22.72 26.92
N ARG A 134 -7.14 -21.90 27.10
CA ARG A 134 -6.06 -22.19 28.05
C ARG A 134 -6.33 -21.42 29.35
N ARG A 135 -6.26 -22.16 30.47
CA ARG A 135 -6.54 -21.75 31.86
C ARG A 135 -5.94 -20.39 32.23
N PRO A 136 -6.57 -19.63 33.16
CA PRO A 136 -5.99 -18.39 33.67
C PRO A 136 -4.77 -18.72 34.55
N SER A 137 -3.58 -18.28 34.15
CA SER A 137 -2.42 -18.15 35.04
C SER A 137 -2.33 -16.73 35.59
N ARG A 138 -1.95 -16.64 36.88
CA ARG A 138 -1.87 -15.43 37.73
C ARG A 138 -1.16 -14.24 37.08
N PRO A 139 -1.49 -12.99 37.50
CA PRO A 139 -0.94 -11.78 36.90
C PRO A 139 0.51 -11.57 37.30
N LEU A 140 1.39 -11.35 36.32
CA LEU A 140 2.68 -10.71 36.54
C LEU A 140 2.52 -9.20 36.33
N ARG A 141 2.87 -8.47 37.38
CA ARG A 141 2.99 -7.01 37.42
C ARG A 141 4.17 -6.56 36.56
N GLY A 142 3.96 -5.46 35.83
CA GLY A 142 5.02 -4.55 35.40
C GLY A 142 5.60 -4.83 34.02
N VAL A 143 5.30 -3.95 33.06
CA VAL A 143 6.27 -3.07 32.38
C VAL A 143 5.49 -2.22 31.36
N LEU A 144 5.55 -0.90 31.57
CA LEU A 144 5.21 0.19 30.64
C LEU A 144 6.11 0.03 29.39
N SER A 145 5.81 0.32 28.14
CA SER A 145 5.12 1.43 27.50
C SER A 145 5.41 1.27 25.99
N GLY A 146 4.51 1.77 25.13
CA GLY A 146 4.74 1.77 23.68
C GLY A 146 3.47 2.07 22.89
N ARG A 147 2.67 3.03 23.36
CA ARG A 147 1.51 3.52 22.60
C ARG A 147 2.03 4.41 21.48
N GLY A 148 2.12 3.86 20.26
CA GLY A 148 2.03 4.71 19.07
C GLY A 148 0.70 5.50 19.12
N PRO A 149 0.66 6.74 18.61
CA PRO A 149 -0.51 7.59 18.78
C PRO A 149 -1.75 6.92 18.20
N ASP A 150 -2.73 6.68 19.08
CA ASP A 150 -4.06 6.24 18.70
C ASP A 150 -4.81 7.44 18.11
N ILE A 151 -4.79 7.53 16.79
CA ILE A 151 -5.53 8.55 16.02
C ILE A 151 -7.05 8.31 16.00
N SER A 152 -7.59 7.51 16.93
CA SER A 152 -8.99 7.11 17.02
C SER A 152 -9.95 8.22 17.49
N GLY A 153 -9.45 9.38 17.91
CA GLY A 153 -10.23 10.42 18.59
C GLY A 153 -10.77 11.58 17.74
N ARG A 154 -10.78 11.52 16.40
CA ARG A 154 -11.41 12.58 15.57
C ARG A 154 -12.35 11.98 14.52
N GLU A 155 -13.56 11.69 14.95
CA GLU A 155 -14.70 11.14 14.17
C GLU A 155 -15.27 12.07 13.07
N ARG A 156 -14.49 13.02 12.53
CA ARG A 156 -15.03 13.96 11.52
C ARG A 156 -14.10 14.34 10.36
N TRP A 157 -13.02 13.58 10.13
CA TRP A 157 -12.16 13.84 8.98
C TRP A 157 -11.60 12.55 8.38
N THR A 158 -12.21 12.09 7.28
CA THR A 158 -11.53 11.25 6.29
C THR A 158 -10.77 12.21 5.37
N PRO A 159 -9.42 12.28 5.44
CA PRO A 159 -8.69 13.11 4.49
C PRO A 159 -9.02 12.66 3.06
N PRO A 160 -9.00 13.56 2.06
CA PRO A 160 -9.33 13.17 0.70
C PRO A 160 -8.36 12.07 0.26
N VAL A 161 -8.97 10.97 -0.15
CA VAL A 161 -8.30 9.77 -0.59
C VAL A 161 -7.92 9.99 -2.06
N VAL A 162 -6.71 9.60 -2.48
CA VAL A 162 -6.27 9.83 -3.87
C VAL A 162 -6.01 8.57 -4.66
N ARG A 163 -6.31 8.69 -5.95
CA ARG A 163 -5.76 7.87 -7.03
C ARG A 163 -4.54 8.58 -7.61
N ILE A 164 -3.49 7.83 -7.94
CA ILE A 164 -2.29 8.37 -8.58
C ILE A 164 -2.37 8.12 -10.07
N HIS A 165 -2.04 9.15 -10.85
CA HIS A 165 -1.88 9.10 -12.28
C HIS A 165 -0.40 9.32 -12.60
N ALA A 166 0.23 8.41 -13.33
CA ALA A 166 1.57 8.65 -13.85
C ALA A 166 1.44 9.24 -15.26
N ALA A 167 1.98 10.43 -15.48
CA ALA A 167 2.01 11.03 -16.80
C ALA A 167 3.18 10.44 -17.61
N SER A 168 2.93 10.07 -18.87
CA SER A 168 4.00 9.86 -19.84
C SER A 168 4.71 11.20 -20.06
N GLY A 169 6.03 11.21 -19.96
CA GLY A 169 6.83 12.40 -20.23
C GLY A 169 6.70 12.81 -21.70
N ASN A 170 5.85 13.78 -21.98
CA ASN A 170 6.10 14.79 -23.01
C ASN A 170 6.14 16.13 -22.28
N LEU A 171 7.33 16.51 -21.84
CA LEU A 171 7.66 17.89 -21.51
C LEU A 171 8.77 18.28 -22.48
N GLY A 172 8.37 18.91 -23.59
CA GLY A 172 9.26 19.36 -24.67
C GLY A 172 9.12 18.54 -25.93
#